data_AF-A0ABC8LYU5-F1
#
_entry.id   AF-A0ABC8LYU5-F1
#
_cell.length_a   1.000
_cell.length_b   1.000
_cell.length_c   1.000
_cell.angle_alpha   90.00
_cell.angle_beta   90.00
_cell.angle_gamma   90.00
#
_symmetry.space_group_name_H-M   'P 1'
#
loop_
_entity.id
_entity.type
_entity.pdbx_description
1 polymer ?
#
loop_
_entity_poly.entity_id
_entity_poly.type
_entity_poly.pdbx_seq_one_letter_code
_entity_poly.pdbx_strand_id
1 'polypeptide(L)'
;MTRSDHTTEYTAWIKDVGINDQATLQWKRYSEILNGKSPSLVRDDRLRFPILVSGITSPLQYAGYVAVNETTGRFFFYYFVEANKASDSAPLVLWLNGGPGCSSLGGGGLKEHGPFRVHSDGKTLFRNPYAFNNEADVLYLESPAGVGLSYTDTPEDTIDPTDNKTAEDNYMFLVNWLERFPDYKGKEFYIAGQSYAGHYGPQLAQIILQRNKQTFINLRCVFVESIVVFRSLVLMDLRIG
;
A
#
# COMPACT_ATOMS: atom_id res chain seq x y z
N MET A 1 -10.92 12.59 5.57
CA MET A 1 -10.72 12.24 6.99
C MET A 1 -9.51 13.00 7.52
N THR A 2 -9.71 13.90 8.49
CA THR A 2 -8.62 14.67 9.10
C THR A 2 -7.85 13.87 10.14
N ARG A 3 -6.66 14.35 10.52
CA ARG A 3 -5.88 13.76 11.62
C ARG A 3 -6.62 13.72 12.96
N SER A 4 -7.63 14.58 13.16
CA SER A 4 -8.50 14.52 14.35
C SER A 4 -9.72 13.62 14.18
N ASP A 5 -10.18 13.37 12.95
CA ASP A 5 -11.35 12.52 12.67
C ASP A 5 -11.05 11.01 12.79
N HIS A 6 -9.79 10.66 13.06
CA HIS A 6 -9.32 9.30 13.37
C HIS A 6 -10.12 8.58 14.48
N THR A 7 -11.06 9.26 15.15
CA THR A 7 -11.86 8.70 16.23
C THR A 7 -13.21 8.13 15.83
N THR A 8 -13.81 8.51 14.68
CA THR A 8 -15.26 8.31 14.50
C THR A 8 -15.71 7.60 13.22
N GLU A 9 -14.95 7.68 12.12
CA GLU A 9 -15.27 6.96 10.85
C GLU A 9 -14.23 5.88 10.51
N TYR A 10 -13.85 5.06 11.49
CA TYR A 10 -12.96 3.93 11.23
C TYR A 10 -13.70 2.84 10.42
N THR A 11 -13.37 2.80 9.11
CA THR A 11 -13.13 1.60 8.27
C THR A 11 -14.31 0.64 7.99
N ALA A 12 -15.09 0.92 6.95
CA ALA A 12 -15.96 -0.07 6.32
C ALA A 12 -15.19 -1.36 5.93
N TRP A 13 -13.94 -1.20 5.45
CA TRP A 13 -13.13 -2.33 5.02
C TRP A 13 -12.71 -3.27 6.16
N ILE A 14 -12.56 -2.82 7.41
CA ILE A 14 -12.15 -3.69 8.52
C ILE A 14 -13.24 -4.70 8.86
N LYS A 15 -14.52 -4.29 8.75
CA LYS A 15 -15.65 -5.21 8.88
C LYS A 15 -15.68 -6.19 7.72
N ASP A 16 -15.44 -5.72 6.49
CA ASP A 16 -15.35 -6.59 5.32
C ASP A 16 -14.23 -7.62 5.50
N VAL A 17 -13.08 -7.14 5.99
CA VAL A 17 -11.97 -7.84 6.67
C VAL A 17 -12.25 -9.13 7.42
N GLY A 18 -13.36 -9.13 8.13
CA GLY A 18 -13.60 -10.03 9.26
C GLY A 18 -12.79 -9.69 10.50
N ILE A 19 -12.12 -8.53 10.57
CA ILE A 19 -11.43 -8.08 11.80
C ILE A 19 -12.47 -7.50 12.75
N ASN A 20 -12.44 -7.94 14.01
CA ASN A 20 -13.37 -7.42 15.01
C ASN A 20 -12.84 -6.16 15.72
N ASP A 21 -13.76 -5.47 16.41
CA ASP A 21 -13.51 -4.18 17.06
C ASP A 21 -12.32 -4.18 18.03
N GLN A 22 -12.00 -5.31 18.70
CA GLN A 22 -10.85 -5.36 19.60
C GLN A 22 -9.52 -5.38 18.86
N ALA A 23 -9.42 -6.15 17.78
CA ALA A 23 -8.23 -6.13 16.92
C ALA A 23 -8.13 -4.78 16.18
N THR A 24 -9.26 -4.21 15.77
CA THR A 24 -9.35 -2.84 15.23
C THR A 24 -8.75 -1.81 16.19
N LEU A 25 -9.06 -1.88 17.48
CA LEU A 25 -8.48 -0.99 18.50
C LEU A 25 -6.97 -1.17 18.65
N GLN A 26 -6.44 -2.39 18.45
CA GLN A 26 -4.98 -2.62 18.45
C GLN A 26 -4.31 -1.99 17.23
N TRP A 27 -4.89 -2.16 16.04
CA TRP A 27 -4.43 -1.49 14.81
C TRP A 27 -4.53 0.01 14.92
N LYS A 28 -5.62 0.53 15.50
CA LYS A 28 -5.81 1.95 15.79
C LYS A 28 -4.73 2.46 16.74
N ARG A 29 -4.50 1.78 17.86
CA ARG A 29 -3.43 2.15 18.81
C ARG A 29 -2.05 2.11 18.16
N TYR A 30 -1.80 1.15 17.27
CA TYR A 30 -0.57 1.10 16.50
C TYR A 30 -0.45 2.29 15.55
N SER A 31 -1.51 2.62 14.81
CA SER A 31 -1.57 3.79 13.94
C SER A 31 -1.42 5.12 14.72
N GLU A 32 -1.98 5.22 15.92
CA GLU A 32 -1.82 6.39 16.80
C GLU A 32 -0.38 6.54 17.31
N ILE A 33 0.29 5.42 17.63
CA ILE A 33 1.72 5.40 17.98
C ILE A 33 2.56 5.87 16.78
N LEU A 34 2.24 5.39 15.57
CA LEU A 34 2.89 5.84 14.34
C LEU A 34 2.62 7.33 14.05
N ASN A 35 1.39 7.80 14.26
CA ASN A 35 0.96 9.18 14.05
C ASN A 35 1.53 10.17 15.09
N GLY A 36 1.87 9.67 16.28
CA GLY A 36 2.52 10.44 17.35
C GLY A 36 4.02 10.61 17.13
N LYS A 37 4.65 9.74 16.33
CA LYS A 37 5.98 9.99 15.78
C LYS A 37 5.83 10.97 14.62
N SER A 38 6.69 11.99 14.55
CA SER A 38 6.78 12.81 13.34
C SER A 38 7.00 11.87 12.13
N PRO A 39 6.39 12.13 10.96
CA PRO A 39 6.70 11.47 9.69
C PRO A 39 8.15 11.74 9.27
N SER A 40 9.10 11.31 10.09
CA SER A 40 10.52 11.54 9.88
C SER A 40 10.98 10.75 8.66
N LEU A 41 12.00 11.27 7.97
CA LEU A 41 12.64 10.62 6.81
C LEU A 41 13.43 9.34 7.19
N VAL A 42 13.30 8.87 8.43
CA VAL A 42 14.07 7.75 8.97
C VAL A 42 13.27 6.45 8.87
N ARG A 43 13.93 5.36 8.48
CA ARG A 43 13.41 3.98 8.43
C ARG A 43 13.13 3.46 9.85
N ASP A 44 12.11 3.98 10.55
CA ASP A 44 11.95 3.70 12.00
C ASP A 44 10.61 3.10 12.44
N ASP A 45 9.85 2.51 11.50
CA ASP A 45 8.58 1.85 11.79
C ASP A 45 8.59 0.36 11.38
N ARG A 46 9.54 -0.40 11.94
CA ARG A 46 9.49 -1.87 11.88
C ARG A 46 8.22 -2.35 12.58
N LEU A 47 7.31 -2.93 11.81
CA LEU A 47 6.17 -3.65 12.35
C LEU A 47 6.68 -4.97 12.92
N ARG A 48 6.84 -5.01 14.25
CA ARG A 48 6.72 -6.29 14.96
C ARG A 48 5.26 -6.45 15.29
N PHE A 49 4.51 -7.14 14.43
CA PHE A 49 3.15 -7.56 14.81
C PHE A 49 3.23 -8.33 16.13
N PRO A 50 2.54 -7.90 17.20
CA PRO A 50 2.44 -8.67 18.43
C PRO A 50 1.44 -9.82 18.29
N ILE A 51 1.34 -10.42 17.09
CA ILE A 51 0.44 -11.55 16.85
C ILE A 51 1.33 -12.79 16.67
N LEU A 52 1.35 -13.55 17.77
CA LEU A 52 2.02 -14.83 17.98
C LEU A 52 1.93 -15.75 16.75
N VAL A 53 2.96 -15.77 15.92
CA VAL A 53 3.28 -16.97 15.14
C VAL A 53 4.39 -17.67 15.89
N SER A 54 4.02 -18.59 16.79
CA SER A 54 4.99 -19.38 17.53
C SER A 54 5.84 -20.22 16.55
N GLY A 55 7.14 -19.96 16.49
CA GLY A 55 8.13 -20.93 16.01
C GLY A 55 8.60 -20.84 14.55
N ILE A 56 8.32 -19.77 13.80
CA ILE A 56 8.85 -19.59 12.43
C ILE A 56 9.42 -18.17 12.26
N THR A 57 10.57 -18.05 11.59
CA THR A 57 11.12 -16.76 11.14
C THR A 57 10.12 -16.08 10.18
N SER A 58 9.39 -15.08 10.68
CA SER A 58 8.47 -14.27 9.89
C SER A 58 9.22 -13.35 8.93
N PRO A 59 8.69 -13.04 7.73
CA PRO A 59 9.26 -11.99 6.87
C PRO A 59 9.33 -10.66 7.62
N LEU A 60 10.34 -9.87 7.30
CA LEU A 60 10.46 -8.49 7.78
C LEU A 60 9.31 -7.67 7.21
N GLN A 61 8.68 -6.89 8.08
CA GLN A 61 7.48 -6.15 7.78
C GLN A 61 7.60 -4.73 8.32
N TYR A 62 7.06 -3.78 7.57
CA TYR A 62 7.09 -2.37 7.90
C TYR A 62 5.73 -1.78 7.59
N ALA A 63 5.30 -0.80 8.37
CA ALA A 63 4.20 0.05 7.99
C ALA A 63 4.39 1.42 8.59
N GLY A 64 3.87 2.42 7.93
CA GLY A 64 3.96 3.78 8.39
C GLY A 64 3.33 4.73 7.39
N TYR A 65 3.61 6.00 7.61
CA TYR A 65 3.05 7.10 6.82
C TYR A 65 4.13 7.80 6.02
N VAL A 66 3.87 8.02 4.74
CA VAL A 66 4.71 8.84 3.87
C VAL A 66 3.92 10.08 3.46
N ALA A 67 4.51 11.26 3.63
CA ALA A 67 3.91 12.50 3.16
C ALA A 67 3.93 12.52 1.62
N VAL A 68 2.77 12.78 1.02
CA VAL A 68 2.65 13.02 -0.43
C VAL A 68 2.49 14.51 -0.74
N ASN A 69 2.01 15.27 0.25
CA ASN A 69 2.00 16.73 0.23
C ASN A 69 2.08 17.25 1.67
N GLU A 70 3.25 17.73 2.09
CA GLU A 70 3.45 18.27 3.44
C GLU A 70 2.64 19.55 3.67
N THR A 71 2.52 20.41 2.66
CA THR A 71 1.84 21.71 2.75
C THR A 71 0.36 21.56 3.08
N THR A 72 -0.31 20.56 2.49
CA THR A 72 -1.73 20.28 2.74
C THR A 72 -1.94 19.16 3.77
N GLY A 73 -0.86 18.65 4.37
CA GLY A 73 -0.90 17.58 5.36
C GLY A 73 -1.48 16.27 4.82
N ARG A 74 -1.16 15.87 3.58
CA ARG A 74 -1.57 14.58 3.00
C ARG A 74 -0.53 13.50 3.26
N PHE A 75 -0.97 12.40 3.87
CA PHE A 75 -0.12 11.27 4.23
C PHE A 75 -0.76 9.95 3.81
N PHE A 76 -0.01 9.13 3.07
CA PHE A 76 -0.44 7.80 2.69
C PHE A 76 0.17 6.75 3.62
N PHE A 77 -0.68 5.84 4.08
CA PHE A 77 -0.29 4.67 4.83
C PHE A 77 0.14 3.56 3.88
N TYR A 78 1.19 2.83 4.27
CA TYR A 78 1.64 1.64 3.56
C TYR A 78 1.84 0.47 4.52
N TYR A 79 1.69 -0.73 3.98
CA TYR A 79 2.15 -1.97 4.60
C TYR A 79 3.12 -2.66 3.64
N PHE A 80 4.35 -2.89 4.07
CA PHE A 80 5.43 -3.45 3.28
C PHE A 80 5.89 -4.77 3.88
N VAL A 81 6.07 -5.79 3.02
CA VAL A 81 6.49 -7.14 3.40
C VAL A 81 7.64 -7.56 2.51
N GLU A 82 8.78 -7.87 3.12
CA GLU A 82 9.93 -8.40 2.38
C GLU A 82 9.68 -9.83 1.90
N ALA A 83 10.38 -10.21 0.83
CA ALA A 83 10.33 -11.57 0.30
C ALA A 83 10.81 -12.60 1.35
N ASN A 84 10.11 -13.74 1.46
CA ASN A 84 10.45 -14.81 2.40
C ASN A 84 11.84 -15.41 2.13
N LYS A 85 12.26 -15.42 0.87
CA LYS A 85 13.64 -15.74 0.48
C LYS A 85 14.38 -14.42 0.37
N ALA A 86 15.32 -14.17 1.28
CA ALA A 86 16.25 -13.06 1.15
C ALA A 86 17.10 -13.28 -0.10
N SER A 87 16.66 -12.73 -1.22
CA SER A 87 17.42 -12.61 -2.45
C SER A 87 17.46 -11.14 -2.81
N ASP A 88 18.65 -10.58 -2.98
CA ASP A 88 18.83 -9.21 -3.47
C ASP A 88 18.16 -9.00 -4.83
N SER A 89 17.84 -10.09 -5.55
CA SER A 89 17.15 -10.09 -6.84
C SER A 89 15.62 -10.06 -6.76
N ALA A 90 15.00 -10.12 -5.58
CA ALA A 90 13.54 -10.11 -5.48
C ALA A 90 12.99 -8.75 -6.00
N PRO A 91 12.01 -8.76 -6.92
CA PRO A 91 11.43 -7.54 -7.45
C PRO A 91 10.57 -6.83 -6.40
N LEU A 92 10.42 -5.51 -6.55
CA LEU A 92 9.50 -4.71 -5.77
C LEU A 92 8.15 -4.63 -6.50
N VAL A 93 7.08 -5.04 -5.83
CA VAL A 93 5.71 -4.98 -6.35
C VAL A 93 4.90 -3.99 -5.52
N LEU A 94 4.42 -2.91 -6.14
CA LEU A 94 3.37 -2.07 -5.58
C LEU A 94 2.02 -2.71 -5.85
N TRP A 95 1.19 -2.90 -4.82
CA TRP A 95 -0.18 -3.39 -4.96
C TRP A 95 -1.22 -2.29 -4.66
N LEU A 96 -2.19 -2.15 -5.56
CA LEU A 96 -3.31 -1.20 -5.47
C LEU A 96 -4.66 -1.92 -5.62
N ASN A 97 -5.51 -1.90 -4.59
CA ASN A 97 -6.93 -2.22 -4.78
C ASN A 97 -7.67 -1.01 -5.39
N GLY A 98 -8.75 -1.29 -6.13
CA GLY A 98 -9.56 -0.29 -6.81
C GLY A 98 -10.70 0.28 -5.97
N GLY A 99 -11.94 0.08 -6.43
CA GLY A 99 -13.15 0.64 -5.83
C GLY A 99 -13.86 1.61 -6.77
N PRO A 100 -13.42 2.88 -6.90
CA PRO A 100 -12.32 3.57 -6.19
C PRO A 100 -12.54 3.63 -4.66
N GLY A 101 -11.45 3.71 -3.88
CA GLY A 101 -11.49 3.91 -2.43
C GLY A 101 -11.39 2.65 -1.55
N CYS A 102 -11.12 1.47 -2.13
CA CYS A 102 -10.94 0.24 -1.36
C CYS A 102 -9.52 0.14 -0.78
N SER A 103 -9.40 -0.44 0.41
CA SER A 103 -8.10 -0.61 1.09
C SER A 103 -7.25 -1.72 0.44
N SER A 104 -6.02 -1.38 0.05
CA SER A 104 -5.01 -2.32 -0.44
C SER A 104 -4.50 -3.27 0.64
N LEU A 105 -4.42 -2.80 1.89
CA LEU A 105 -4.09 -3.64 3.04
C LEU A 105 -5.21 -4.67 3.28
N GLY A 106 -6.46 -4.20 3.26
CA GLY A 106 -7.61 -5.04 3.53
C GLY A 106 -7.85 -6.11 2.46
N GLY A 107 -7.96 -5.68 1.19
CA GLY A 107 -8.14 -6.57 0.05
C GLY A 107 -6.89 -7.41 -0.21
N GLY A 108 -5.88 -6.79 -0.81
CA GLY A 108 -4.63 -7.44 -1.18
C GLY A 108 -3.93 -8.12 -0.01
N GLY A 109 -3.64 -7.35 1.04
CA GLY A 109 -2.78 -7.76 2.15
C GLY A 109 -3.38 -8.83 3.06
N LEU A 110 -4.68 -8.80 3.31
CA LEU A 110 -5.31 -9.67 4.32
C LEU A 110 -6.34 -10.65 3.76
N LYS A 111 -6.90 -10.41 2.57
CA LYS A 111 -7.90 -11.29 1.94
C LYS A 111 -7.44 -12.00 0.68
N GLU A 112 -6.50 -11.43 -0.08
CA GLU A 112 -6.16 -11.95 -1.42
C GLU A 112 -4.79 -12.61 -1.52
N HIS A 113 -3.68 -11.93 -1.25
CA HIS A 113 -2.35 -12.54 -1.51
C HIS A 113 -1.23 -12.05 -0.60
N GLY A 114 -1.54 -11.31 0.46
CA GLY A 114 -0.54 -11.00 1.49
C GLY A 114 -0.13 -12.19 2.35
N PRO A 115 0.86 -12.00 3.22
CA PRO A 115 1.53 -13.07 3.98
C PRO A 115 0.59 -13.76 4.99
N PHE A 116 -0.48 -13.09 5.39
CA PHE A 116 -1.39 -13.55 6.43
C PHE A 116 -2.87 -13.41 6.03
N ARG A 117 -3.70 -14.20 6.70
CA ARG A 117 -5.15 -14.19 6.64
C ARG A 117 -5.74 -14.01 8.02
N VAL A 118 -6.88 -13.37 8.10
CA VAL A 118 -7.63 -13.20 9.35
C VAL A 118 -8.38 -14.50 9.64
N HIS A 119 -8.21 -15.05 10.86
CA HIS A 119 -9.03 -16.16 11.33
C HIS A 119 -10.49 -15.76 11.51
N SER A 120 -11.38 -16.74 11.60
CA SER A 120 -12.82 -16.51 11.83
C SER A 120 -13.13 -15.84 13.17
N ASP A 121 -12.17 -15.82 14.11
CA ASP A 121 -12.30 -15.09 15.37
C ASP A 121 -12.17 -13.56 15.21
N GLY A 122 -11.67 -13.11 14.05
CA GLY A 122 -11.39 -11.70 13.76
C GLY A 122 -10.30 -11.07 14.62
N LYS A 123 -9.49 -11.88 15.31
CA LYS A 123 -8.42 -11.44 16.23
C LYS A 123 -7.05 -11.96 15.83
N THR A 124 -6.99 -13.18 15.32
CA THR A 124 -5.73 -13.87 15.05
C THR A 124 -5.46 -13.98 13.56
N LEU A 125 -4.19 -14.12 13.22
CA LEU A 125 -3.72 -14.25 11.85
C LEU A 125 -3.13 -15.64 11.63
N PHE A 126 -3.37 -16.23 10.45
CA PHE A 126 -2.65 -17.42 9.98
C PHE A 126 -1.90 -17.16 8.69
N ARG A 127 -0.83 -17.93 8.46
CA ARG A 127 0.02 -17.80 7.27
C ARG A 127 -0.74 -18.17 6.01
N ASN A 128 -0.60 -17.35 4.97
CA ASN A 128 -1.02 -17.68 3.62
C ASN A 128 0.13 -18.43 2.89
N PRO A 129 -0.02 -19.72 2.53
CA PRO A 129 1.02 -20.44 1.81
C PRO A 129 1.22 -19.94 0.37
N TYR A 130 0.24 -19.24 -0.21
CA TYR A 130 0.26 -18.72 -1.57
C TYR A 130 0.51 -17.20 -1.62
N ALA A 131 1.19 -16.65 -0.61
CA ALA A 131 1.46 -15.23 -0.54
C ALA A 131 2.40 -14.76 -1.66
N PHE A 132 2.16 -13.57 -2.22
CA PHE A 132 3.05 -12.97 -3.22
C PHE A 132 4.45 -12.70 -2.66
N ASN A 133 4.56 -12.47 -1.35
CA ASN A 133 5.84 -12.28 -0.71
C ASN A 133 6.69 -13.57 -0.64
N ASN A 134 6.24 -14.69 -1.20
CA ASN A 134 7.11 -15.83 -1.48
C ASN A 134 8.12 -15.54 -2.59
N GLU A 135 7.78 -14.64 -3.53
CA GLU A 135 8.57 -14.38 -4.74
C GLU A 135 8.97 -12.91 -4.92
N ALA A 136 8.35 -11.97 -4.18
CA ALA A 136 8.59 -10.53 -4.33
C ALA A 136 8.60 -9.78 -2.99
N ASP A 137 9.20 -8.60 -2.98
CA ASP A 137 8.98 -7.60 -1.95
C ASP A 137 7.66 -6.87 -2.28
N VAL A 138 6.67 -6.89 -1.38
CA VAL A 138 5.31 -6.41 -1.69
C VAL A 138 4.94 -5.20 -0.85
N LEU A 139 4.57 -4.10 -1.52
CA LEU A 139 4.16 -2.83 -0.95
C LEU A 139 2.67 -2.59 -1.19
N TYR A 140 1.86 -2.71 -0.14
CA TYR A 140 0.43 -2.42 -0.16
C TYR A 140 0.22 -0.94 0.20
N LEU A 141 -0.30 -0.16 -0.74
CA LEU A 141 -0.50 1.27 -0.57
C LEU A 141 -1.98 1.61 -0.40
N GLU A 142 -2.33 2.28 0.69
CA GLU A 142 -3.68 2.85 0.87
C GLU A 142 -3.75 4.22 0.19
N SER A 143 -4.50 4.30 -0.90
CA SER A 143 -4.59 5.51 -1.73
C SER A 143 -5.96 5.58 -2.41
N PRO A 144 -6.52 6.79 -2.61
CA PRO A 144 -6.01 8.12 -2.24
C PRO A 144 -6.19 8.46 -0.74
N ALA A 145 -5.96 9.73 -0.35
CA ALA A 145 -6.21 10.20 1.01
C ALA A 145 -7.66 9.95 1.43
N GLY A 146 -7.87 9.45 2.66
CA GLY A 146 -9.17 8.99 3.15
C GLY A 146 -9.44 7.51 2.93
N VAL A 147 -8.63 6.80 2.14
CA VAL A 147 -8.69 5.34 2.01
C VAL A 147 -7.96 4.69 3.18
N GLY A 148 -8.68 3.84 3.90
CA GLY A 148 -8.13 3.07 5.00
C GLY A 148 -7.56 3.94 6.12
N LEU A 149 -6.25 3.87 6.32
CA LEU A 149 -5.51 4.64 7.31
C LEU A 149 -4.90 5.92 6.73
N SER A 150 -4.88 6.10 5.41
CA SER A 150 -4.38 7.30 4.74
C SER A 150 -5.27 8.50 5.02
N TYR A 151 -4.67 9.66 5.26
CA TYR A 151 -5.40 10.85 5.72
C TYR A 151 -4.89 12.15 5.11
N THR A 152 -5.66 13.20 5.33
CA THR A 152 -5.35 14.57 4.91
C THR A 152 -5.84 15.56 5.94
N ASP A 153 -5.03 16.55 6.29
CA ASP A 153 -5.44 17.66 7.16
C ASP A 153 -6.36 18.66 6.44
N THR A 154 -6.56 18.51 5.12
CA THR A 154 -7.40 19.34 4.27
C THR A 154 -8.65 18.56 3.83
N PRO A 155 -9.84 18.78 4.41
CA PRO A 155 -11.04 17.99 4.14
C PRO A 155 -11.43 17.91 2.65
N GLU A 156 -11.21 18.99 1.90
CA GLU A 156 -11.54 19.10 0.46
C GLU A 156 -10.80 18.05 -0.38
N ASP A 157 -9.64 17.58 0.07
CA ASP A 157 -8.88 16.53 -0.62
C ASP A 157 -9.63 15.19 -0.67
N THR A 158 -10.64 14.98 0.19
CA THR A 158 -11.44 13.75 0.22
C THR A 158 -12.78 13.84 -0.51
N ILE A 159 -13.17 15.02 -1.00
CA ILE A 159 -14.49 15.25 -1.58
C ILE A 159 -14.53 14.92 -3.08
N ASP A 160 -13.42 15.12 -3.81
CA ASP A 160 -13.32 14.79 -5.23
C ASP A 160 -11.87 14.43 -5.62
N PRO A 161 -11.40 13.22 -5.26
CA PRO A 161 -10.09 12.76 -5.69
C PRO A 161 -10.13 12.44 -7.18
N THR A 162 -9.46 13.26 -7.99
CA THR A 162 -9.32 12.98 -9.42
C THR A 162 -8.25 11.92 -9.67
N ASP A 163 -8.42 11.18 -10.77
CA ASP A 163 -7.46 10.21 -11.30
C ASP A 163 -6.04 10.80 -11.42
N ASN A 164 -5.91 11.97 -12.03
CA ASN A 164 -4.62 12.66 -12.18
C ASN A 164 -3.98 12.99 -10.84
N LYS A 165 -4.75 13.53 -9.88
CA LYS A 165 -4.24 13.87 -8.55
C LYS A 165 -3.78 12.62 -7.79
N THR A 166 -4.55 11.54 -7.91
CA THR A 166 -4.22 10.26 -7.29
C THR A 166 -2.93 9.68 -7.88
N ALA A 167 -2.75 9.76 -9.20
CA ALA A 167 -1.53 9.31 -9.87
C ALA A 167 -0.29 10.14 -9.43
N GLU A 168 -0.43 11.46 -9.32
CA GLU A 168 0.64 12.35 -8.84
C GLU A 168 1.00 12.08 -7.38
N ASP A 169 0.01 11.98 -6.49
CA ASP A 169 0.25 11.68 -5.07
C ASP A 169 0.86 10.27 -4.90
N ASN A 170 0.45 9.28 -5.69
CA ASN A 170 1.07 7.94 -5.70
C ASN A 170 2.53 7.98 -6.17
N TYR A 171 2.84 8.81 -7.17
CA TYR A 171 4.21 9.02 -7.62
C TYR A 171 5.06 9.69 -6.52
N MET A 172 4.54 10.73 -5.88
CA MET A 172 5.22 11.40 -4.76
C MET A 172 5.44 10.45 -3.58
N PHE A 173 4.44 9.59 -3.28
CA PHE A 173 4.59 8.53 -2.30
C PHE A 173 5.79 7.63 -2.64
N LEU A 174 5.88 7.12 -3.87
CA LEU A 174 6.96 6.21 -4.27
C LEU A 174 8.34 6.85 -4.16
N VAL A 175 8.48 8.10 -4.63
CA VAL A 175 9.75 8.85 -4.53
C VAL A 175 10.16 8.99 -3.06
N ASN A 176 9.26 9.48 -2.21
CA ASN A 176 9.55 9.70 -0.80
C ASN A 176 9.75 8.39 -0.02
N TRP A 177 9.07 7.32 -0.41
CA TRP A 177 9.26 5.99 0.17
C TRP A 177 10.63 5.42 -0.19
N LEU A 178 11.09 5.57 -1.44
CA LEU A 178 12.42 5.13 -1.86
C LEU A 178 13.56 5.90 -1.19
N GLU A 179 13.35 7.15 -0.74
CA GLU A 179 14.31 7.84 0.10
C GLU A 179 14.46 7.18 1.49
N ARG A 180 13.37 6.60 2.03
CA ARG A 180 13.39 5.85 3.30
C ARG A 180 13.88 4.41 3.14
N PHE A 181 13.70 3.84 1.96
CA PHE A 181 14.10 2.49 1.60
C PHE A 181 15.10 2.53 0.42
N PRO A 182 16.30 3.12 0.61
CA PRO A 182 17.24 3.35 -0.48
C PRO A 182 17.75 2.06 -1.13
N ASP A 183 17.74 0.94 -0.39
CA ASP A 183 18.11 -0.40 -0.88
C ASP A 183 17.21 -0.89 -2.04
N TYR A 184 16.05 -0.26 -2.23
CA TYR A 184 15.08 -0.59 -3.29
C TYR A 184 15.21 0.31 -4.52
N LYS A 185 16.07 1.34 -4.50
CA LYS A 185 16.33 2.19 -5.67
C LYS A 185 16.97 1.33 -6.77
N GLY A 186 16.42 1.39 -7.98
CA GLY A 186 16.92 0.64 -9.15
C GLY A 186 16.49 -0.83 -9.22
N LYS A 187 15.89 -1.40 -8.15
CA LYS A 187 15.30 -2.74 -8.19
C LYS A 187 14.20 -2.79 -9.26
N GLU A 188 14.02 -3.97 -9.86
CA GLU A 188 12.92 -4.19 -10.81
C GLU A 188 11.59 -3.90 -10.11
N PHE A 189 10.83 -2.97 -10.69
CA PHE A 189 9.62 -2.45 -10.08
C PHE A 189 8.40 -2.80 -10.93
N TYR A 190 7.36 -3.32 -10.29
CA TYR A 190 6.12 -3.73 -10.90
C TYR A 190 4.95 -3.02 -10.21
N ILE A 191 3.99 -2.57 -11.00
CA ILE A 191 2.72 -2.09 -10.48
C ILE A 191 1.71 -3.20 -10.69
N ALA A 192 1.10 -3.67 -9.61
CA ALA A 192 0.03 -4.66 -9.61
C ALA A 192 -1.23 -4.06 -8.98
N GLY A 193 -2.41 -4.52 -9.41
CA GLY A 193 -3.64 -4.09 -8.75
C GLY A 193 -4.89 -4.76 -9.27
N GLN A 194 -6.04 -4.35 -8.73
CA GLN A 194 -7.35 -4.92 -9.06
C GLN A 194 -8.41 -3.84 -9.33
N SER A 195 -9.36 -4.13 -10.23
CA SER A 195 -10.56 -3.31 -10.45
C SER A 195 -10.23 -1.92 -10.99
N TYR A 196 -10.64 -0.85 -10.31
CA TYR A 196 -10.34 0.54 -10.67
C TYR A 196 -8.84 0.86 -10.62
N ALA A 197 -8.00 -0.01 -10.06
CA ALA A 197 -6.55 0.07 -10.24
C ALA A 197 -6.12 -0.04 -11.71
N GLY A 198 -7.02 -0.48 -12.62
CA GLY A 198 -6.85 -0.38 -14.06
C GLY A 198 -6.73 1.07 -14.57
N HIS A 199 -7.23 2.04 -13.81
CA HIS A 199 -6.97 3.47 -14.03
C HIS A 199 -5.69 3.91 -13.30
N TYR A 200 -5.54 3.54 -12.03
CA TYR A 200 -4.42 3.99 -11.20
C TYR A 200 -3.05 3.54 -11.72
N GLY A 201 -2.92 2.26 -12.05
CA GLY A 201 -1.64 1.65 -12.44
C GLY A 201 -1.05 2.27 -13.71
N PRO A 202 -1.79 2.30 -14.84
CA PRO A 202 -1.30 2.90 -16.08
C PRO A 202 -0.98 4.40 -15.97
N GLN A 203 -1.79 5.17 -15.24
CA GLN A 203 -1.55 6.60 -15.05
C GLN A 203 -0.29 6.86 -14.21
N LEU A 204 -0.10 6.09 -13.13
CA LEU A 204 1.15 6.12 -12.35
C LEU A 204 2.36 5.74 -13.20
N ALA A 205 2.24 4.67 -13.99
CA ALA A 205 3.31 4.23 -14.90
C ALA A 205 3.68 5.33 -15.91
N GLN A 206 2.69 6.04 -16.46
CA GLN A 206 2.93 7.15 -17.37
C GLN A 206 3.75 8.26 -16.71
N ILE A 207 3.40 8.66 -15.48
CA ILE A 207 4.15 9.68 -14.73
C ILE A 207 5.59 9.20 -14.47
N ILE A 208 5.77 7.94 -14.04
CA ILE A 208 7.10 7.35 -13.80
C ILE A 208 7.94 7.42 -15.08
N LEU A 209 7.41 7.00 -16.23
CA LEU A 209 8.14 7.02 -17.50
C LEU A 209 8.50 8.44 -17.94
N GLN A 210 7.59 9.40 -17.78
CA GLN A 210 7.85 10.81 -18.11
C GLN A 210 8.93 11.43 -17.22
N ARG A 211 9.00 11.02 -15.96
CA ARG A 211 9.93 11.54 -14.95
C ARG A 211 11.09 10.58 -14.64
N ASN A 212 11.31 9.55 -15.46
CA ASN A 212 12.32 8.52 -15.19
C ASN A 212 13.75 9.08 -15.13
N LYS A 213 14.02 10.20 -15.81
CA LYS A 213 15.31 10.92 -15.71
C LYS A 213 15.55 11.57 -14.34
N GLN A 214 14.52 11.68 -13.50
CA GLN A 214 14.54 12.33 -12.19
C GLN A 214 14.41 11.32 -11.04
N THR A 215 14.23 10.02 -11.33
CA THR A 215 13.99 8.99 -10.30
C THR A 215 14.81 7.73 -10.57
N PHE A 216 14.88 6.85 -9.55
CA PHE A 216 15.54 5.56 -9.63
C PHE A 216 14.54 4.40 -9.77
N ILE A 217 13.35 4.68 -10.32
CA ILE A 217 12.26 3.71 -10.43
C ILE A 217 12.45 2.91 -11.72
N ASN A 218 12.94 1.67 -11.61
CA ASN A 218 13.13 0.77 -12.74
C ASN A 218 11.83 0.01 -13.05
N LEU A 219 10.82 0.72 -13.56
CA LEU A 219 9.51 0.16 -13.91
C LEU A 219 9.65 -0.87 -15.05
N ARG A 220 9.17 -2.09 -14.81
CA ARG A 220 9.16 -3.19 -15.79
C ARG A 220 7.79 -3.45 -16.38
N CYS A 221 6.75 -3.50 -15.55
CA CYS A 221 5.41 -3.89 -16.02
C CYS A 221 4.31 -3.33 -15.11
N VAL A 222 3.13 -3.19 -15.70
CA VAL A 222 1.86 -2.95 -15.01
C VAL A 222 0.95 -4.16 -15.22
N PHE A 223 0.51 -4.80 -14.14
CA PHE A 223 -0.41 -5.93 -14.16
C PHE A 223 -1.69 -5.55 -13.40
N VAL A 224 -2.86 -5.76 -14.00
CA VAL A 224 -4.12 -5.45 -13.33
C VAL A 224 -5.12 -6.57 -13.52
N GLU A 225 -5.69 -7.05 -12.42
CA GLU A 225 -6.73 -8.07 -12.38
C GLU A 225 -8.13 -7.43 -12.39
N SER A 226 -9.11 -8.14 -12.95
CA SER A 226 -10.55 -7.79 -12.89
C SER A 226 -10.84 -6.32 -13.23
N ILE A 227 -10.24 -5.82 -14.33
CA ILE A 227 -10.14 -4.39 -14.63
C ILE A 227 -11.52 -3.76 -14.87
N VAL A 228 -11.75 -2.57 -14.33
CA VAL A 228 -12.84 -1.68 -14.76
C VAL A 228 -12.25 -0.68 -15.74
N VAL A 229 -12.20 -1.05 -17.02
CA VAL A 229 -11.72 -0.16 -18.12
C VAL A 229 -12.89 0.33 -19.00
N PHE A 230 -14.09 -0.21 -18.76
CA PHE A 230 -15.28 -0.16 -19.65
C PHE A 230 -15.03 -0.74 -21.08
N ARG A 231 -15.73 -1.86 -21.35
CA ARG A 231 -16.17 -2.40 -22.66
C ARG A 231 -15.21 -2.50 -23.85
N SER A 232 -13.90 -2.69 -23.67
CA SER A 232 -13.07 -3.44 -24.64
C SER A 232 -11.71 -3.76 -24.02
N LEU A 233 -11.27 -5.00 -24.25
CA LEU A 233 -10.07 -5.61 -23.66
C LEU A 233 -8.80 -4.88 -24.13
N VAL A 234 -7.98 -4.38 -23.21
CA VAL A 234 -6.60 -3.94 -23.49
C VAL A 234 -5.65 -4.73 -22.61
N LEU A 235 -4.87 -5.62 -23.23
CA LEU A 235 -3.60 -6.10 -22.70
C LEU A 235 -2.52 -5.09 -23.15
N MET A 236 -1.94 -4.33 -22.23
CA MET A 236 -0.71 -3.58 -22.50
C MET A 236 0.48 -4.44 -22.08
N ASP A 237 1.05 -5.19 -23.03
CA ASP A 237 2.40 -5.77 -22.89
C ASP A 237 3.41 -4.66 -23.24
N LEU A 238 3.81 -3.88 -22.23
CA LEU A 238 4.91 -2.91 -22.37
C LEU A 238 6.24 -3.66 -22.26
N ARG A 239 6.68 -4.28 -23.36
CA ARG A 239 8.09 -4.72 -23.48
C ARG A 239 8.95 -3.51 -23.77
N ILE A 240 9.62 -3.01 -22.74
CA ILE A 240 10.68 -2.00 -22.90
C ILE A 240 11.97 -2.76 -23.20
N GLY A 241 12.46 -2.62 -24.44
CA GLY A 241 13.73 -3.19 -24.90
C GLY A 241 14.96 -2.41 -24.44
#